data_AF-A0A496LTU3-F1
#
_entry.id   AF-A0A496LTU3-F1
#
_cell.length_a   1.000
_cell.length_b   1.000
_cell.length_c   1.000
_cell.angle_alpha   90.00
_cell.angle_beta   90.00
_cell.angle_gamma   90.00
#
_symmetry.space_group_name_H-M   'P 1'
#
loop_
_entity.id
_entity.type
_entity.pdbx_description
1 polymer ?
#
loop_
_entity_poly.entity_id
_entity_poly.type
_entity_poly.pdbx_seq_one_letter_code
_entity_poly.pdbx_strand_id
1 'polypeptide(L)'
;MKQLIICALGAFLLVGCSSKAPSAGSQQAYVLNDHEEGITSVPGSEFNRPLIASVDDYTGTRAGGDCSGFITVLNDKYDDLFFNSKDLPKYFTNGRKSQAIYNYYSRKNLLSNTPRVGDLVFFQNTLRSNKGKVNNEISHIGIVREIYADGRVKFVHNTRGRNQADFVNLNKKNVHVAGQKMENSYIVRCGKDRISCLASNRFAGYGRVNN
;
A
#
# COMPACT_ATOMS: atom_id res chain seq x y z
N MET A 1 -66.48 4.77 -33.66
CA MET A 1 -65.07 5.21 -33.70
C MET A 1 -64.95 6.55 -32.98
N LYS A 2 -63.90 6.68 -32.15
CA LYS A 2 -63.32 7.89 -31.53
C LYS A 2 -63.92 8.38 -30.20
N GLN A 3 -63.18 8.02 -29.15
CA GLN A 3 -63.16 8.56 -27.79
C GLN A 3 -62.70 10.02 -27.78
N LEU A 4 -63.10 10.77 -26.75
CA LEU A 4 -62.35 11.91 -26.23
C LEU A 4 -62.62 12.04 -24.72
N ILE A 5 -61.61 11.77 -23.89
CA ILE A 5 -61.58 12.15 -22.47
C ILE A 5 -60.23 12.82 -22.24
N ILE A 6 -60.27 14.03 -21.69
CA ILE A 6 -59.12 14.87 -21.35
C ILE A 6 -59.22 15.28 -19.87
N CYS A 7 -58.03 15.38 -19.25
CA CYS A 7 -57.66 15.97 -17.95
C CYS A 7 -57.87 15.11 -16.69
N ALA A 8 -57.01 15.12 -15.67
CA ALA A 8 -55.62 15.54 -15.43
C ALA A 8 -55.30 15.18 -13.95
N LEU A 9 -54.03 15.36 -13.54
CA LEU A 9 -53.44 15.18 -12.20
C LEU A 9 -53.16 13.72 -11.81
N GLY A 10 -51.94 13.27 -11.50
CA GLY A 10 -50.77 13.99 -11.00
C GLY A 10 -50.49 13.53 -9.56
N ALA A 11 -49.70 12.47 -9.38
CA ALA A 11 -48.96 12.20 -8.15
C ALA A 11 -47.84 11.17 -8.44
N PHE A 12 -46.63 11.69 -8.61
CA PHE A 12 -45.38 10.91 -8.60
C PHE A 12 -45.14 10.39 -7.18
N LEU A 13 -45.25 9.08 -6.97
CA LEU A 13 -44.72 8.44 -5.76
C LEU A 13 -43.39 7.77 -6.13
N LEU A 14 -42.31 8.48 -5.84
CA LEU A 14 -40.94 7.99 -5.94
C LEU A 14 -40.75 6.88 -4.88
N VAL A 15 -40.68 5.64 -5.35
CA VAL A 15 -40.26 4.50 -4.54
C VAL A 15 -38.78 4.70 -4.21
N GLY A 16 -38.51 5.02 -2.94
CA GLY A 16 -37.17 5.21 -2.42
C GLY A 16 -36.37 3.90 -2.43
N CYS A 17 -35.38 3.80 -3.32
CA CYS A 17 -34.34 2.80 -3.20
C CYS A 17 -33.47 3.13 -1.98
N SER A 18 -33.62 2.36 -0.90
CA SER A 18 -32.69 2.34 0.22
C SER A 18 -31.40 1.64 -0.21
N SER A 19 -30.56 2.39 -0.91
CA SER A 19 -29.20 1.98 -1.26
C SER A 19 -28.32 2.17 -0.04
N LYS A 20 -28.16 1.13 0.77
CA LYS A 20 -27.15 1.09 1.83
C LYS A 20 -25.77 1.18 1.17
N ALA A 21 -25.19 2.39 1.18
CA ALA A 21 -23.86 2.63 0.64
C ALA A 21 -22.83 1.71 1.33
N PRO A 22 -21.93 1.04 0.59
CA PRO A 22 -20.82 0.33 1.20
C PRO A 22 -19.89 1.35 1.86
N SER A 23 -19.62 1.20 3.15
CA SER A 23 -18.69 2.05 3.90
C SER A 23 -17.24 1.77 3.48
N ALA A 24 -16.82 2.32 2.35
CA ALA A 24 -15.43 2.53 1.97
C ALA A 24 -15.02 3.96 2.36
N GLY A 25 -15.14 4.29 3.65
CA GLY A 25 -14.96 5.65 4.13
C GLY A 25 -13.49 6.03 4.36
N SER A 26 -13.08 7.11 3.71
CA SER A 26 -12.07 8.13 4.11
C SER A 26 -10.65 8.11 3.55
N GLN A 27 -10.05 7.02 3.07
CA GLN A 27 -8.64 7.12 2.62
C GLN A 27 -8.47 7.89 1.30
N GLN A 28 -9.40 7.77 0.36
CA GLN A 28 -9.29 8.39 -0.96
C GLN A 28 -9.34 9.94 -0.94
N ALA A 29 -10.05 10.53 0.03
CA ALA A 29 -10.31 11.96 0.05
C ALA A 29 -9.08 12.79 0.48
N TYR A 30 -8.19 12.24 1.31
CA TYR A 30 -6.99 12.95 1.78
C TYR A 30 -5.88 13.02 0.71
N VAL A 31 -5.90 12.12 -0.27
CA VAL A 31 -4.86 12.03 -1.32
C VAL A 31 -5.08 13.08 -2.42
N LEU A 32 -6.31 13.59 -2.58
CA LEU A 32 -6.69 14.44 -3.72
C LEU A 32 -6.14 15.87 -3.69
N ASN A 33 -5.67 16.37 -2.55
CA ASN A 33 -5.24 17.78 -2.39
C ASN A 33 -3.76 17.94 -1.97
N ASP A 34 -2.97 16.87 -2.04
CA ASP A 34 -1.56 16.93 -1.67
C ASP A 34 -0.73 17.43 -2.88
N HIS A 35 -0.57 18.75 -2.98
CA HIS A 35 0.18 19.43 -4.04
C HIS A 35 1.70 19.36 -3.86
N GLU A 36 2.20 18.64 -2.85
CA GLU A 36 3.64 18.45 -2.65
C GLU A 36 4.14 17.42 -3.67
N GLU A 37 4.99 17.84 -4.61
CA GLU A 37 5.71 16.90 -5.45
C GLU A 37 6.73 16.15 -4.60
N GLY A 38 6.63 14.83 -4.57
CA GLY A 38 7.64 13.98 -3.95
C GLY A 38 8.98 14.14 -4.68
N ILE A 39 10.09 14.06 -3.95
CA ILE A 39 11.42 14.07 -4.54
C ILE A 39 11.60 12.74 -5.27
N THR A 40 11.40 12.75 -6.58
CA THR A 40 11.72 11.63 -7.48
C THR A 40 13.16 11.68 -7.94
N SER A 41 13.97 12.65 -7.51
CA SER A 41 15.39 12.84 -7.90
C SER A 41 16.41 12.36 -6.85
N VAL A 42 15.99 11.52 -5.89
CA VAL A 42 16.89 10.91 -4.90
C VAL A 42 17.92 10.02 -5.62
N PRO A 43 19.19 9.98 -5.19
CA PRO A 43 20.21 9.10 -5.79
C PRO A 43 19.70 7.66 -6.03
N GLY A 44 19.76 7.21 -7.29
CA GLY A 44 19.19 5.95 -7.76
C GLY A 44 17.90 6.08 -8.58
N SER A 45 17.32 7.28 -8.71
CA SER A 45 16.01 7.45 -9.33
C SER A 45 15.95 7.33 -10.84
N GLU A 46 16.99 7.74 -11.58
CA GLU A 46 17.03 7.52 -13.04
C GLU A 46 17.07 6.02 -13.37
N PHE A 47 17.85 5.26 -12.59
CA PHE A 47 17.94 3.81 -12.72
C PHE A 47 16.59 3.14 -12.48
N ASN A 48 15.86 3.61 -11.46
CA ASN A 48 14.57 3.04 -11.10
C ASN A 48 13.40 3.55 -11.94
N ARG A 49 13.61 4.46 -12.90
CA ARG A 49 12.51 5.04 -13.70
C ARG A 49 11.65 3.99 -14.42
N PRO A 50 12.20 2.95 -15.09
CA PRO A 50 11.38 1.90 -15.69
C PRO A 50 10.61 1.10 -14.64
N LEU A 51 11.26 0.75 -13.53
CA LEU A 51 10.62 0.05 -12.41
C LEU A 51 9.44 0.85 -11.87
N ILE A 52 9.65 2.14 -11.64
CA ILE A 52 8.66 3.06 -11.13
C ILE A 52 7.51 3.26 -12.12
N ALA A 53 7.79 3.34 -13.43
CA ALA A 53 6.73 3.33 -14.44
C ALA A 53 5.89 2.04 -14.37
N SER A 54 6.50 0.87 -14.17
CA SER A 54 5.74 -0.36 -13.96
C SER A 54 4.94 -0.36 -12.65
N VAL A 55 5.47 0.22 -11.57
CA VAL A 55 4.71 0.40 -10.32
C VAL A 55 3.47 1.26 -10.58
N ASP A 56 3.60 2.33 -11.36
CA ASP A 56 2.50 3.20 -11.74
C ASP A 56 1.49 2.46 -12.62
N ASP A 57 1.94 1.71 -13.64
CA ASP A 57 1.09 0.89 -14.52
C ASP A 57 0.28 -0.17 -13.75
N TYR A 58 0.88 -0.77 -12.72
CA TYR A 58 0.21 -1.78 -11.90
C TYR A 58 -0.64 -1.19 -10.79
N THR A 59 -0.56 0.11 -10.49
CA THR A 59 -1.38 0.76 -9.47
C THR A 59 -2.86 0.73 -9.87
N GLY A 60 -3.75 0.41 -8.92
CA GLY A 60 -5.19 0.21 -9.14
C GLY A 60 -5.56 -1.18 -9.68
N THR A 61 -4.61 -1.93 -10.23
CA THR A 61 -4.81 -3.27 -10.78
C THR A 61 -4.86 -4.35 -9.69
N ARG A 62 -5.09 -5.61 -10.09
CA ARG A 62 -5.04 -6.79 -9.21
C ARG A 62 -3.77 -7.64 -9.41
N ALA A 63 -2.78 -7.12 -10.13
CA ALA A 63 -1.57 -7.88 -10.45
C ALA A 63 -0.90 -8.43 -9.18
N GLY A 64 -0.55 -9.71 -9.21
CA GLY A 64 0.07 -10.42 -8.09
C GLY A 64 -0.89 -10.95 -7.02
N GLY A 65 -2.14 -10.48 -6.94
CA GLY A 65 -3.19 -11.01 -6.05
C GLY A 65 -3.03 -10.74 -4.54
N ASP A 66 -1.79 -10.64 -4.04
CA ASP A 66 -1.45 -10.25 -2.66
C ASP A 66 -0.18 -9.40 -2.59
N CYS A 67 0.19 -8.94 -1.38
CA CYS A 67 1.29 -7.99 -1.19
C CYS A 67 2.63 -8.52 -1.72
N SER A 68 2.95 -9.78 -1.44
CA SER A 68 4.18 -10.43 -1.88
C SER A 68 4.12 -10.92 -3.33
N GLY A 69 2.92 -11.24 -3.81
CA GLY A 69 2.66 -11.58 -5.20
C GLY A 69 2.83 -10.36 -6.12
N PHE A 70 2.44 -9.16 -5.68
CA PHE A 70 2.72 -7.93 -6.41
C PHE A 70 4.23 -7.70 -6.55
N ILE A 71 5.00 -7.87 -5.48
CA ILE A 71 6.48 -7.80 -5.56
C ILE A 71 7.03 -8.91 -6.47
N THR A 72 6.43 -10.11 -6.47
CA THR A 72 6.83 -11.20 -7.38
C THR A 72 6.61 -10.81 -8.85
N VAL A 73 5.48 -10.18 -9.20
CA VAL A 73 5.23 -9.70 -10.58
C VAL A 73 6.31 -8.72 -11.03
N LEU A 74 6.71 -7.78 -10.15
CA LEU A 74 7.79 -6.85 -10.47
C LEU A 74 9.13 -7.59 -10.55
N ASN A 75 9.41 -8.50 -9.62
CA ASN A 75 10.64 -9.29 -9.61
C ASN A 75 10.85 -10.06 -10.92
N ASP A 76 9.81 -10.75 -11.39
CA ASP A 76 9.85 -11.54 -12.62
C ASP A 76 10.02 -10.64 -13.86
N LYS A 77 9.43 -9.44 -13.87
CA LYS A 77 9.56 -8.48 -14.97
C LYS A 77 10.96 -7.88 -15.10
N TYR A 78 11.71 -7.84 -13.99
CA TYR A 78 13.03 -7.22 -13.92
C TYR A 78 14.13 -8.23 -13.57
N ASP A 79 14.03 -9.44 -14.08
CA ASP A 79 15.08 -10.47 -13.99
C ASP A 79 15.58 -10.71 -12.55
N ASP A 80 14.65 -11.01 -11.63
CA ASP A 80 14.94 -11.33 -10.22
C ASP A 80 15.53 -10.14 -9.41
N LEU A 81 15.18 -8.90 -9.78
CA LEU A 81 15.67 -7.65 -9.18
C LEU A 81 15.65 -7.61 -7.64
N PHE A 82 14.55 -8.05 -7.02
CA PHE A 82 14.35 -7.97 -5.57
C PHE A 82 14.92 -9.19 -4.86
N PHE A 83 14.75 -10.36 -5.46
CA PHE A 83 15.24 -11.62 -4.93
C PHE A 83 15.45 -12.63 -6.05
N ASN A 84 16.46 -13.46 -5.89
CA ASN A 84 16.61 -14.63 -6.75
C ASN A 84 15.52 -15.66 -6.44
N SER A 85 14.68 -15.97 -7.44
CA SER A 85 13.50 -16.82 -7.26
C SER A 85 13.85 -18.28 -6.92
N LYS A 86 15.03 -18.76 -7.36
CA LYS A 86 15.54 -20.11 -7.04
C LYS A 86 16.11 -20.20 -5.63
N ASP A 87 16.64 -19.08 -5.11
CA ASP A 87 17.23 -19.02 -3.77
C ASP A 87 16.21 -18.67 -2.68
N LEU A 88 15.15 -17.92 -2.99
CA LEU A 88 14.14 -17.49 -2.02
C LEU A 88 13.56 -18.63 -1.14
N PRO A 89 13.31 -19.86 -1.66
CA PRO A 89 12.86 -20.99 -0.83
C PRO A 89 13.69 -21.25 0.43
N LYS A 90 15.00 -20.98 0.40
CA LYS A 90 15.92 -21.17 1.53
C LYS A 90 15.65 -20.23 2.72
N TYR A 91 14.87 -19.17 2.50
CA TYR A 91 14.63 -18.10 3.46
C TYR A 91 13.24 -18.17 4.11
N PHE A 92 12.40 -19.14 3.71
CA PHE A 92 11.11 -19.38 4.35
C PHE A 92 11.32 -19.97 5.75
N THR A 93 10.73 -19.33 6.75
CA THR A 93 10.61 -19.86 8.13
C THR A 93 9.18 -20.26 8.48
N ASN A 94 8.23 -19.86 7.65
CA ASN A 94 6.82 -20.21 7.67
C ASN A 94 6.29 -20.08 6.23
N GLY A 95 4.99 -20.28 5.96
CA GLY A 95 4.42 -20.17 4.62
C GLY A 95 4.31 -18.75 4.02
N ARG A 96 4.80 -17.69 4.69
CA ARG A 96 4.64 -16.29 4.26
C ARG A 96 5.83 -15.84 3.42
N LYS A 97 5.57 -15.52 2.15
CA LYS A 97 6.60 -15.04 1.22
C LYS A 97 7.17 -13.66 1.63
N SER A 98 6.37 -12.75 2.18
CA SER A 98 6.88 -11.46 2.70
C SER A 98 7.92 -11.63 3.80
N GLN A 99 7.74 -12.60 4.70
CA GLN A 99 8.73 -12.99 5.70
C GLN A 99 9.98 -13.59 5.05
N ALA A 100 9.82 -14.46 4.05
CA ALA A 100 10.95 -15.04 3.33
C ALA A 100 11.80 -13.97 2.61
N ILE A 101 11.15 -12.99 1.97
CA ILE A 101 11.84 -11.86 1.33
C ILE A 101 12.57 -11.03 2.39
N TYR A 102 11.93 -10.71 3.52
CA TYR A 102 12.63 -9.99 4.60
C TYR A 102 13.87 -10.75 5.10
N ASN A 103 13.76 -12.06 5.30
CA ASN A 103 14.87 -12.92 5.71
C ASN A 103 16.00 -12.93 4.66
N TYR A 104 15.66 -12.91 3.36
CA TYR A 104 16.61 -12.78 2.25
C TYR A 104 17.41 -11.48 2.35
N TYR A 105 16.73 -10.36 2.56
CA TYR A 105 17.37 -9.05 2.72
C TYR A 105 18.20 -8.98 4.00
N SER A 106 17.69 -9.52 5.12
CA SER A 106 18.40 -9.56 6.40
C SER A 106 19.72 -10.32 6.29
N ARG A 107 19.70 -11.55 5.74
CA ARG A 107 20.90 -12.39 5.62
C ARG A 107 21.93 -11.83 4.64
N LYS A 108 21.52 -10.98 3.70
CA LYS A 108 22.40 -10.29 2.75
C LYS A 108 22.83 -8.90 3.22
N ASN A 109 22.48 -8.51 4.46
CA ASN A 109 22.77 -7.18 5.02
C ASN A 109 22.21 -6.02 4.15
N LEU A 110 21.02 -6.21 3.58
CA LEU A 110 20.32 -5.25 2.72
C LEU A 110 19.22 -4.48 3.44
N LEU A 111 19.01 -4.70 4.73
CA LEU A 111 18.04 -3.93 5.51
C LEU A 111 18.57 -2.52 5.81
N SER A 112 17.69 -1.54 5.72
CA SER A 112 17.98 -0.12 5.91
C SER A 112 16.87 0.58 6.69
N ASN A 113 17.23 1.62 7.45
CA ASN A 113 16.27 2.54 8.06
C ASN A 113 15.99 3.78 7.18
N THR A 114 16.79 3.99 6.14
CA THR A 114 16.66 5.10 5.19
C THR A 114 16.06 4.59 3.87
N PRO A 115 14.95 5.18 3.39
CA PRO A 115 14.31 4.77 2.15
C PRO A 115 15.09 5.24 0.92
N ARG A 116 14.99 4.49 -0.18
CA ARG A 116 15.24 4.97 -1.55
C ARG A 116 14.05 4.64 -2.43
N VAL A 117 13.82 5.45 -3.47
CA VAL A 117 12.83 5.11 -4.50
C VAL A 117 13.20 3.75 -5.09
N GLY A 118 12.24 2.83 -5.15
CA GLY A 118 12.45 1.44 -5.58
C GLY A 118 12.75 0.44 -4.46
N ASP A 119 13.12 0.89 -3.25
CA ASP A 119 13.34 -0.01 -2.12
C ASP A 119 12.05 -0.75 -1.72
N LEU A 120 12.18 -1.93 -1.14
CA LEU A 120 11.04 -2.59 -0.48
C LEU A 120 10.78 -1.93 0.88
N VAL A 121 9.53 -1.91 1.32
CA VAL A 121 9.14 -1.52 2.68
C VAL A 121 8.42 -2.67 3.36
N PHE A 122 8.86 -3.03 4.57
CA PHE A 122 8.33 -4.17 5.31
C PHE A 122 7.52 -3.73 6.52
N PHE A 123 6.44 -4.45 6.78
CA PHE A 123 5.64 -4.26 7.98
C PHE A 123 5.37 -5.57 8.71
N GLN A 124 5.36 -5.48 10.03
CA GLN A 124 5.11 -6.58 10.95
C GLN A 124 3.69 -6.56 11.53
N ASN A 125 3.17 -7.72 11.88
CA ASN A 125 1.94 -7.88 12.67
C ASN A 125 0.70 -7.17 12.10
N THR A 126 0.55 -7.19 10.77
CA THR A 126 -0.59 -6.59 10.05
C THR A 126 -1.80 -7.50 9.92
N LEU A 127 -1.63 -8.80 10.19
CA LEU A 127 -2.70 -9.79 10.13
C LEU A 127 -3.56 -9.77 11.40
N ARG A 128 -4.86 -10.08 11.26
CA ARG A 128 -5.78 -10.17 12.40
C ARG A 128 -5.33 -11.20 13.44
N SER A 129 -4.73 -12.31 13.01
CA SER A 129 -4.17 -13.37 13.86
C SER A 129 -3.02 -12.92 14.76
N ASN A 130 -2.42 -11.77 14.46
CA ASN A 130 -1.24 -11.23 15.14
C ASN A 130 -1.59 -10.02 16.01
N LYS A 131 -2.89 -9.69 16.14
CA LYS A 131 -3.35 -8.64 17.06
C LYS A 131 -2.99 -9.02 18.50
N GLY A 132 -2.16 -8.20 19.14
CA GLY A 132 -1.72 -8.40 20.53
C GLY A 132 -0.51 -9.32 20.71
N LYS A 133 0.04 -9.89 19.62
CA LYS A 133 1.27 -10.68 19.68
C LYS A 133 2.50 -9.77 19.52
N VAL A 134 3.55 -10.04 20.30
CA VAL A 134 4.85 -9.32 20.27
C VAL A 134 5.84 -10.03 19.33
N ASN A 135 5.36 -10.92 18.46
CA ASN A 135 6.20 -11.83 17.69
C ASN A 135 6.91 -11.17 16.49
N ASN A 136 6.86 -9.83 16.35
CA ASN A 136 7.52 -9.03 15.30
C ASN A 136 7.53 -9.71 13.91
N GLU A 137 6.42 -10.38 13.58
CA GLU A 137 6.37 -11.23 12.40
C GLU A 137 6.10 -10.37 11.18
N ILE A 138 6.98 -10.45 10.19
CA ILE A 138 6.79 -9.76 8.91
C ILE A 138 5.61 -10.38 8.20
N SER A 139 4.62 -9.55 7.93
CA SER A 139 3.35 -10.01 7.39
C SER A 139 2.84 -9.16 6.24
N HIS A 140 3.57 -8.11 5.87
CA HIS A 140 3.19 -7.23 4.77
C HIS A 140 4.41 -6.57 4.15
N ILE A 141 4.31 -6.26 2.87
CA ILE A 141 5.39 -5.68 2.08
C ILE A 141 4.82 -4.74 1.02
N GLY A 142 5.60 -3.73 0.64
CA GLY A 142 5.34 -2.85 -0.50
C GLY A 142 6.63 -2.37 -1.14
N ILE A 143 6.52 -1.48 -2.12
CA ILE A 143 7.64 -0.83 -2.80
C ILE A 143 7.55 0.68 -2.64
N VAL A 144 8.69 1.32 -2.35
CA VAL A 144 8.82 2.76 -2.20
C VAL A 144 8.69 3.43 -3.56
N ARG A 145 7.69 4.30 -3.71
CA ARG A 145 7.40 5.02 -4.95
C ARG A 145 7.95 6.44 -4.94
N GLU A 146 7.76 7.16 -3.84
CA GLU A 146 8.22 8.55 -3.69
C GLU A 146 8.64 8.81 -2.24
N ILE A 147 9.57 9.74 -2.06
CA ILE A 147 10.04 10.21 -0.75
C ILE A 147 9.88 11.72 -0.73
N TYR A 148 9.28 12.26 0.32
CA TYR A 148 9.03 13.69 0.49
C TYR A 148 10.10 14.33 1.37
N ALA A 149 10.25 15.66 1.26
CA ALA A 149 11.24 16.41 2.01
C ALA A 149 11.08 16.27 3.54
N ASP A 150 9.86 16.07 4.02
CA ASP A 150 9.57 15.88 5.44
C ASP A 150 9.75 14.42 5.94
N GLY A 151 10.29 13.55 5.10
CA GLY A 151 10.56 12.14 5.42
C GLY A 151 9.36 11.21 5.30
N ARG A 152 8.21 11.72 4.84
CA ARG A 152 7.10 10.88 4.43
C ARG A 152 7.50 10.06 3.20
N VAL A 153 6.97 8.85 3.12
CA VAL A 153 7.20 7.92 2.01
C VAL A 153 5.86 7.47 1.46
N LYS A 154 5.67 7.64 0.15
CA LYS A 154 4.60 6.98 -0.61
C LYS A 154 5.11 5.61 -1.02
N PHE A 155 4.34 4.57 -0.72
CA PHE A 155 4.64 3.21 -1.16
C PHE A 155 3.43 2.58 -1.82
N VAL A 156 3.66 1.68 -2.76
CA VAL A 156 2.62 0.90 -3.41
C VAL A 156 2.68 -0.52 -2.91
N HIS A 157 1.53 -1.09 -2.62
CA HIS A 157 1.41 -2.48 -2.21
C HIS A 157 0.07 -3.04 -2.63
N ASN A 158 -0.03 -4.36 -2.69
CA ASN A 158 -1.34 -4.98 -2.76
C ASN A 158 -1.98 -5.01 -1.37
N THR A 159 -3.23 -4.60 -1.27
CA THR A 159 -4.07 -4.84 -0.10
C THR A 159 -5.50 -5.06 -0.57
N ARG A 160 -6.19 -6.00 0.08
CA ARG A 160 -7.56 -6.37 -0.30
C ARG A 160 -7.68 -6.73 -1.79
N GLY A 161 -6.64 -7.31 -2.37
CA GLY A 161 -6.59 -7.77 -3.75
C GLY A 161 -6.38 -6.66 -4.79
N ARG A 162 -6.02 -5.44 -4.40
CA ARG A 162 -5.67 -4.34 -5.32
C ARG A 162 -4.36 -3.68 -4.94
N ASN A 163 -3.58 -3.30 -5.94
CA ASN A 163 -2.39 -2.50 -5.77
C ASN A 163 -2.80 -1.06 -5.54
N GLN A 164 -2.37 -0.44 -4.44
CA GLN A 164 -2.72 0.94 -4.10
C GLN A 164 -1.54 1.64 -3.44
N ALA A 165 -1.53 2.97 -3.56
CA ALA A 165 -0.60 3.83 -2.84
C ALA A 165 -1.08 4.09 -1.41
N ASP A 166 -0.16 4.02 -0.46
CA ASP A 166 -0.35 4.37 0.94
C ASP A 166 0.90 5.10 1.45
N PHE A 167 0.82 5.67 2.66
CA PHE A 167 1.87 6.54 3.21
C PHE A 167 2.41 6.04 4.54
N VAL A 168 3.71 6.25 4.75
CA VAL A 168 4.37 6.09 6.04
C VAL A 168 5.28 7.28 6.31
N ASN A 169 5.17 7.88 7.49
CA ASN A 169 6.05 8.93 7.96
C ASN A 169 6.56 8.59 9.37
N LEU A 170 7.82 8.18 9.44
CA LEU A 170 8.46 7.79 10.71
C LEU A 170 8.78 9.00 11.59
N ASN A 171 8.96 10.19 11.00
CA ASN A 171 9.13 11.45 11.73
C ASN A 171 7.83 11.88 12.42
N LYS A 172 6.69 11.35 11.98
CA LYS A 172 5.35 11.61 12.54
C LYS A 172 4.63 10.32 12.92
N LYS A 173 5.32 9.40 13.61
CA LYS A 173 4.90 8.01 13.89
C LYS A 173 3.45 7.80 14.37
N ASN A 174 2.87 8.70 15.16
CA ASN A 174 1.51 8.52 15.70
C ASN A 174 0.46 9.43 15.05
N VAL A 175 0.80 10.06 13.92
CA VAL A 175 -0.08 10.97 13.20
C VAL A 175 -0.65 10.24 12.00
N HIS A 176 -1.97 10.12 11.94
CA HIS A 176 -2.66 9.59 10.76
C HIS A 176 -2.72 10.63 9.64
N VAL A 177 -3.21 11.83 9.98
CA VAL A 177 -3.40 12.97 9.07
C VAL A 177 -2.95 14.24 9.79
N ALA A 178 -2.25 15.11 9.07
CA ALA A 178 -1.88 16.47 9.50
C ALA A 178 -2.44 17.49 8.50
N GLY A 179 -3.50 18.21 8.87
CA GLY A 179 -4.23 19.07 7.94
C GLY A 179 -4.88 18.25 6.82
N GLN A 180 -4.48 18.49 5.57
CA GLN A 180 -4.94 17.72 4.40
C GLN A 180 -3.99 16.58 4.01
N LYS A 181 -2.83 16.48 4.67
CA LYS A 181 -1.77 15.53 4.34
C LYS A 181 -1.94 14.22 5.10
N MET A 182 -1.99 13.10 4.40
CA MET A 182 -1.93 11.79 5.02
C MET A 182 -0.48 11.47 5.40
N GLU A 183 -0.22 11.34 6.71
CA GLU A 183 1.11 11.07 7.24
C GLU A 183 1.37 9.57 7.35
N ASN A 184 0.39 8.82 7.87
CA ASN A 184 0.47 7.37 7.99
C ASN A 184 -0.86 6.73 7.64
N SER A 185 -0.85 5.84 6.64
CA SER A 185 -2.00 5.01 6.31
C SER A 185 -2.26 3.94 7.38
N TYR A 186 -3.51 3.50 7.49
CA TYR A 186 -3.84 2.29 8.24
C TYR A 186 -3.41 1.04 7.45
N ILE A 187 -2.36 0.36 7.90
CA ILE A 187 -1.88 -0.88 7.29
C ILE A 187 -2.58 -2.12 7.88
N VAL A 188 -3.28 -1.95 9.00
CA VAL A 188 -4.07 -2.99 9.68
C VAL A 188 -5.54 -2.60 9.69
N ARG A 189 -6.43 -3.57 9.45
CA ARG A 189 -7.88 -3.34 9.62
C ARG A 189 -8.23 -3.18 11.10
N CYS A 190 -8.60 -1.97 11.49
CA CYS A 190 -9.09 -1.66 12.83
C CYS A 190 -10.10 -0.51 12.83
N GLY A 191 -10.65 -0.21 14.01
CA GLY A 191 -11.48 0.97 14.21
C GLY A 191 -10.69 2.25 13.94
N LYS A 192 -11.42 3.35 13.71
CA LYS A 192 -10.82 4.68 13.53
C LYS A 192 -9.93 5.06 14.72
N ASP A 193 -8.93 5.87 14.45
CA ASP A 193 -8.03 6.52 15.43
C ASP A 193 -7.15 5.58 16.25
N ARG A 194 -7.00 4.33 15.80
CA ARG A 194 -6.13 3.34 16.44
C ARG A 194 -4.69 3.51 15.96
N ILE A 195 -3.91 4.29 16.70
CA ILE A 195 -2.49 4.57 16.41
C ILE A 195 -1.66 3.31 16.12
N SER A 196 -1.91 2.22 16.83
CA SER A 196 -1.18 0.96 16.65
C SER A 196 -1.45 0.26 15.32
N CYS A 197 -2.38 0.75 14.50
CA CYS A 197 -2.64 0.24 13.16
C CYS A 197 -1.98 1.05 12.06
N LEU A 198 -1.39 2.20 12.41
CA LEU A 198 -0.70 3.05 11.45
C LEU A 198 0.54 2.33 10.91
N ALA A 199 0.87 2.58 9.64
CA ALA A 199 1.99 1.98 8.94
C ALA A 199 3.31 2.12 9.73
N SER A 200 3.58 3.30 10.25
CA SER A 200 4.74 3.62 11.12
C SER A 200 4.84 2.76 12.39
N ASN A 201 3.72 2.36 12.98
CA ASN A 201 3.68 1.50 14.18
C ASN A 201 3.81 0.01 13.85
N ARG A 202 3.80 -0.33 12.57
CA ARG A 202 4.05 -1.67 12.05
C ARG A 202 5.31 -1.73 11.20
N PHE A 203 6.03 -0.63 11.02
CA PHE A 203 7.24 -0.58 10.21
C PHE A 203 8.32 -1.52 10.76
N ALA A 204 8.97 -2.27 9.86
CA ALA A 204 10.00 -3.24 10.20
C ALA A 204 11.34 -3.01 9.46
N GLY A 205 11.41 -2.00 8.59
CA GLY A 205 12.61 -1.66 7.81
C GLY A 205 12.33 -1.49 6.32
N TYR A 206 13.29 -0.90 5.63
CA TYR A 206 13.38 -0.91 4.18
C TYR A 206 14.34 -2.01 3.71
N GLY A 207 14.09 -2.58 2.55
CA GLY A 207 14.99 -3.47 1.86
C GLY A 207 15.66 -2.75 0.70
N ARG A 208 16.97 -2.54 0.79
CA ARG A 208 17.76 -1.94 -0.27
C ARG A 208 17.77 -2.85 -1.49
N VAL A 209 17.23 -2.35 -2.59
CA VAL A 209 17.39 -3.00 -3.89
C VAL A 209 18.77 -2.62 -4.41
N ASN A 210 19.68 -3.59 -4.41
CA ASN A 210 21.03 -3.41 -4.93
C ASN A 210 21.01 -3.72 -6.42
N ASN A 211 21.34 -2.70 -7.20
CA ASN A 211 21.51 -2.79 -8.65
C ASN A 211 22.95 -2.40 -8.98
#